data_AF-B7FZL3-F1
#
_entry.id   AF-B7FZL3-F1
#
_cell.length_a   1.000
_cell.length_b   1.000
_cell.length_c   1.000
_cell.angle_alpha   90.00
_cell.angle_beta   90.00
_cell.angle_gamma   90.00
#
_symmetry.space_group_name_H-M   'P 1'
#
loop_
_entity.id
_entity.type
_entity.pdbx_description
1 polymer ?
#
loop_
_entity_poly.entity_id
_entity_poly.type
_entity_poly.pdbx_seq_one_letter_code
_entity_poly.pdbx_strand_id
1 'polypeptide(L)'
;GVSYVVKKQGNGPQAEVGELVAIRFAAYVNDGQNKLDDIFDTPEPYYTRVGSGGLVKGVEEVLPMMRLGDRWVLTIPGDMAFGKKGRPSSAGKPRIPGDAVITFDLEMVGLPGKEQELIELIGDD
;
A
#
# COMPACT_ATOMS: atom_id res chain seq x y z
N GLY A 1 6.64 14.10 5.60
CA GLY A 1 5.42 13.29 5.70
C GLY A 1 5.11 12.70 4.35
N VAL A 2 4.27 11.67 4.30
CA VAL A 2 3.79 11.07 3.05
C VAL A 2 2.80 12.01 2.38
N SER A 3 2.92 12.20 1.07
CA SER A 3 1.86 12.81 0.25
C SER A 3 1.16 11.74 -0.58
N TYR A 4 -0.11 11.96 -0.92
CA TYR A 4 -0.86 11.01 -1.73
C TYR A 4 -1.79 11.70 -2.73
N VAL A 5 -2.11 10.98 -3.81
CA VAL A 5 -3.13 11.34 -4.80
C VAL A 5 -4.15 10.21 -4.85
N VAL A 6 -5.43 10.51 -4.62
CA VAL A 6 -6.52 9.53 -4.77
C VAL A 6 -6.75 9.28 -6.26
N LYS A 7 -6.50 8.04 -6.71
CA LYS A 7 -6.77 7.59 -8.08
C LYS A 7 -8.16 7.00 -8.24
N LYS A 8 -8.65 6.34 -7.19
CA LYS A 8 -10.00 5.79 -7.07
C LYS A 8 -10.43 5.89 -5.63
N GLN A 9 -11.67 6.32 -5.42
CA GLN A 9 -12.32 6.34 -4.12
C GLN A 9 -13.17 5.07 -3.97
N GLY A 10 -12.86 4.26 -2.97
CA GLY A 10 -13.68 3.15 -2.51
C GLY A 10 -14.79 3.62 -1.58
N ASN A 11 -15.86 2.86 -1.53
CA ASN A 11 -17.00 3.11 -0.63
C ASN A 11 -17.11 2.08 0.50
N GLY A 12 -16.26 1.04 0.51
CA GLY A 12 -16.30 0.00 1.53
C GLY A 12 -15.87 0.48 2.93
N PRO A 13 -15.85 -0.46 3.90
CA PRO A 13 -15.38 -0.18 5.24
C PRO A 13 -13.94 0.34 5.25
N GLN A 14 -13.65 1.18 6.23
CA GLN A 14 -12.30 1.69 6.48
C GLN A 14 -11.50 0.65 7.27
N ALA A 15 -10.20 0.51 6.96
CA ALA A 15 -9.35 -0.43 7.69
C ALA A 15 -8.97 0.10 9.08
N GLU A 16 -9.01 -0.77 10.08
CA GLU A 16 -8.60 -0.48 11.45
C GLU A 16 -7.29 -1.18 11.84
N VAL A 17 -6.61 -0.65 12.85
CA VAL A 17 -5.35 -1.23 13.35
C VAL A 17 -5.59 -2.65 13.88
N GLY A 18 -4.74 -3.59 13.46
CA GLY A 18 -4.80 -5.00 13.83
C GLY A 18 -5.60 -5.86 12.84
N GLU A 19 -6.42 -5.27 11.99
CA GLU A 19 -7.19 -5.98 10.97
C GLU A 19 -6.30 -6.56 9.88
N LEU A 20 -6.76 -7.67 9.31
CA LEU A 20 -6.14 -8.25 8.12
C LEU A 20 -6.66 -7.50 6.90
N VAL A 21 -5.76 -7.02 6.05
CA VAL A 21 -6.10 -6.42 4.76
C VAL A 21 -5.42 -7.17 3.62
N ALA A 22 -6.04 -7.13 2.46
CA ALA A 22 -5.45 -7.55 1.20
C ALA A 22 -5.18 -6.31 0.33
N ILE A 23 -3.92 -6.10 -0.03
CA ILE A 23 -3.48 -4.98 -0.88
C ILE A 23 -2.85 -5.48 -2.17
N ARG A 24 -3.01 -4.70 -3.24
CA ARG A 24 -2.20 -4.78 -4.45
C ARG A 24 -1.41 -3.50 -4.59
N PHE A 25 -0.18 -3.60 -5.09
CA PHE A 25 0.64 -2.42 -5.28
C PHE A 25 1.67 -2.59 -6.38
N ALA A 26 2.15 -1.44 -6.85
CA ALA A 26 3.41 -1.31 -7.57
C ALA A 26 4.26 -0.24 -6.88
N ALA A 27 5.56 -0.48 -6.77
CA ALA A 27 6.51 0.41 -6.13
C ALA A 27 7.58 0.84 -7.13
N TYR A 28 7.97 2.11 -7.07
CA TYR A 28 8.92 2.70 -7.99
C TYR A 28 9.90 3.63 -7.28
N VAL A 29 11.09 3.80 -7.85
CA VAL A 29 12.07 4.81 -7.45
C VAL A 29 12.34 5.77 -8.62
N ASN A 30 12.99 6.90 -8.33
CA ASN A 30 13.28 7.97 -9.30
C ASN A 30 12.00 8.52 -9.93
N ASP A 31 11.04 8.91 -9.09
CA ASP A 31 9.80 9.55 -9.51
C ASP A 31 8.99 8.68 -10.51
N GLY A 32 8.75 7.42 -10.15
CA GLY A 32 7.94 6.50 -10.96
C GLY A 32 8.67 5.81 -12.12
N GLN A 33 9.93 6.18 -12.41
CA GLN A 33 10.64 5.68 -13.60
C GLN A 33 11.13 4.23 -13.45
N ASN A 34 11.62 3.87 -12.26
CA ASN A 34 12.28 2.58 -12.05
C ASN A 34 11.42 1.69 -11.15
N LYS A 35 10.78 0.68 -11.74
CA LYS A 35 9.96 -0.29 -11.03
C LYS A 35 10.80 -1.14 -10.07
N LEU A 36 10.36 -1.22 -8.82
CA LEU A 36 10.95 -2.01 -7.74
C LEU A 36 10.19 -3.31 -7.52
N ASP A 37 8.86 -3.23 -7.55
CA ASP A 37 7.93 -4.34 -7.35
C ASP A 37 6.60 -3.99 -8.03
N ASP A 38 5.84 -5.00 -8.44
CA ASP A 38 4.51 -4.85 -9.05
C ASP A 38 3.74 -6.17 -8.95
N ILE A 39 2.69 -6.14 -8.15
CA ILE A 39 1.84 -7.29 -7.87
C ILE A 39 0.40 -7.07 -8.34
N PHE A 40 0.15 -6.13 -9.26
CA PHE A 40 -1.22 -5.96 -9.76
C PHE A 40 -1.69 -7.18 -10.57
N ASP A 41 -0.79 -7.78 -11.35
CA ASP A 41 -1.08 -8.91 -12.24
C ASP A 41 -0.75 -10.29 -11.63
N THR A 42 -0.36 -10.35 -10.34
CA THR A 42 -0.09 -11.63 -9.67
C THR A 42 -1.39 -12.33 -9.27
N PRO A 43 -1.41 -13.69 -9.20
CA PRO A 43 -2.62 -14.42 -8.79
C PRO A 43 -3.14 -14.02 -7.41
N GLU A 44 -2.24 -13.77 -6.47
CA GLU A 44 -2.57 -13.47 -5.07
C GLU A 44 -2.23 -12.02 -4.71
N PRO A 45 -3.09 -11.34 -3.91
CA PRO A 45 -2.75 -10.06 -3.31
C PRO A 45 -1.77 -10.26 -2.14
N TYR A 46 -1.19 -9.16 -1.65
CA TYR A 46 -0.38 -9.18 -0.45
C TYR A 46 -1.27 -9.01 0.79
N TYR A 47 -1.24 -9.99 1.69
CA TYR A 47 -1.95 -9.94 2.96
C TYR A 47 -1.06 -9.38 4.07
N THR A 48 -1.58 -8.43 4.84
CA THR A 48 -0.87 -7.81 5.96
C THR A 48 -1.81 -7.38 7.05
N ARG A 49 -1.29 -7.28 8.29
CA ARG A 49 -2.02 -6.69 9.40
C ARG A 49 -1.67 -5.22 9.53
N VAL A 50 -2.70 -4.38 9.59
CA VAL A 50 -2.54 -2.93 9.75
C VAL A 50 -1.80 -2.63 11.04
N GLY A 51 -0.71 -1.87 10.97
CA GLY A 51 0.09 -1.50 12.15
C GLY A 51 1.00 -2.61 12.68
N SER A 52 1.20 -3.70 11.93
CA SER A 52 2.12 -4.78 12.32
C SER A 52 3.60 -4.42 12.16
N GLY A 53 3.91 -3.36 11.41
CA GLY A 53 5.29 -2.95 11.09
C GLY A 53 5.94 -3.82 10.01
N GLY A 54 5.13 -4.56 9.24
CA GLY A 54 5.60 -5.40 8.14
C GLY A 54 5.80 -4.64 6.82
N LEU A 55 5.24 -3.43 6.71
CA LEU A 55 5.36 -2.57 5.54
C LEU A 55 6.38 -1.44 5.79
N VAL A 56 6.73 -0.73 4.72
CA VAL A 56 7.47 0.53 4.87
C VAL A 56 6.63 1.55 5.64
N LYS A 57 7.28 2.34 6.50
CA LYS A 57 6.61 3.24 7.44
C LYS A 57 5.58 4.15 6.79
N GLY A 58 5.86 4.69 5.60
CA GLY A 58 4.91 5.54 4.89
C GLY A 58 3.64 4.83 4.44
N VAL A 59 3.69 3.53 4.13
CA VAL A 59 2.49 2.75 3.82
C VAL A 59 1.73 2.43 5.11
N GLU A 60 2.43 2.07 6.20
CA GLU A 60 1.81 1.84 7.52
C GLU A 60 1.01 3.06 8.01
N GLU A 61 1.50 4.29 7.78
CA GLU A 61 0.78 5.50 8.17
C GLU A 61 -0.48 5.75 7.33
N VAL A 62 -0.49 5.32 6.07
CA VAL A 62 -1.59 5.61 5.13
C VAL A 62 -2.68 4.54 5.16
N LEU A 63 -2.31 3.28 5.37
CA LEU A 63 -3.23 2.15 5.27
C LEU A 63 -4.49 2.27 6.15
N PRO A 64 -4.44 2.75 7.41
CA PRO A 64 -5.64 2.96 8.24
C PRO A 64 -6.55 4.10 7.75
N MET A 65 -6.08 4.96 6.84
CA MET A 65 -6.87 6.05 6.27
C MET A 65 -7.65 5.59 5.03
N MET A 66 -7.31 4.43 4.47
CA MET A 66 -7.92 3.89 3.26
C MET A 66 -9.16 3.06 3.56
N ARG A 67 -10.09 3.05 2.61
CA ARG A 67 -11.27 2.20 2.55
C ARG A 67 -11.08 1.06 1.56
N LEU A 68 -11.82 -0.02 1.76
CA LEU A 68 -11.89 -1.08 0.77
C LEU A 68 -12.35 -0.51 -0.59
N GLY A 69 -11.56 -0.78 -1.63
CA GLY A 69 -11.74 -0.29 -3.00
C GLY A 69 -10.99 1.00 -3.33
N ASP A 70 -10.36 1.65 -2.35
CA ASP A 70 -9.48 2.79 -2.61
C ASP A 70 -8.24 2.38 -3.39
N ARG A 71 -7.82 3.24 -4.33
CA ARG A 71 -6.51 3.19 -4.99
C ARG A 71 -5.83 4.55 -4.93
N TRP A 72 -4.72 4.64 -4.22
CA TRP A 72 -3.98 5.90 -4.01
C TRP A 72 -2.54 5.77 -4.51
N VAL A 73 -2.01 6.86 -5.06
CA VAL A 73 -0.58 6.97 -5.38
C VAL A 73 0.10 7.74 -4.26
N LEU A 74 1.01 7.09 -3.55
CA LEU A 74 1.76 7.64 -2.42
C LEU A 74 3.16 8.06 -2.88
N THR A 75 3.63 9.21 -2.41
CA THR A 75 5.03 9.64 -2.50
C THR A 75 5.62 9.61 -1.10
N ILE A 76 6.52 8.65 -0.86
CA ILE A 76 7.08 8.35 0.45
C ILE A 76 8.53 8.83 0.50
N PRO A 77 8.89 9.78 1.39
CA PRO A 77 10.27 10.22 1.55
C PRO A 77 11.16 9.09 2.09
N GLY A 78 12.46 9.17 1.81
CA GLY A 78 13.41 8.08 2.10
C GLY A 78 13.46 7.65 3.57
N ASP A 79 13.35 8.57 4.52
CA ASP A 79 13.33 8.30 5.97
C ASP A 79 12.09 7.52 6.43
N MET A 80 11.01 7.54 5.64
CA MET A 80 9.79 6.75 5.83
C MET A 80 9.71 5.52 4.92
N ALA A 81 10.77 5.25 4.15
CA ALA A 81 10.92 4.10 3.27
C ALA A 81 12.13 3.25 3.67
N PHE A 82 13.25 3.36 2.94
CA PHE A 82 14.45 2.51 3.13
C PHE A 82 15.61 3.24 3.86
N GLY A 83 15.37 4.47 4.30
CA GLY A 83 16.30 5.32 5.04
C GLY A 83 17.60 5.63 4.30
N LYS A 84 18.55 6.23 5.05
CA LYS A 84 19.86 6.66 4.54
C LYS A 84 20.69 5.56 3.88
N LYS A 85 20.45 4.30 4.26
CA LYS A 85 21.20 3.15 3.74
C LYS A 85 20.60 2.60 2.44
N GLY A 86 19.30 2.79 2.21
CA GLY A 86 18.61 2.17 1.07
C GLY A 86 18.62 0.65 1.17
N ARG A 87 18.64 -0.03 0.02
CA ARG A 87 18.68 -1.50 -0.07
C ARG A 87 19.65 -1.93 -1.18
N PRO A 88 20.62 -2.82 -0.91
CA PRO A 88 21.45 -3.38 -1.97
C PRO A 88 20.61 -4.24 -2.93
N SER A 89 21.08 -4.41 -4.16
CA SER A 89 20.48 -5.34 -5.10
C SER A 89 20.68 -6.79 -4.63
N SER A 90 19.68 -7.62 -4.88
CA SER A 90 19.76 -9.08 -4.71
C SER A 90 19.09 -9.76 -5.90
N ALA A 91 19.15 -11.10 -5.99
CA ALA A 91 18.45 -11.85 -7.02
C ALA A 91 16.96 -11.44 -7.05
N GLY A 92 16.49 -10.98 -8.22
CA GLY A 92 15.10 -10.54 -8.43
C GLY A 92 14.71 -9.22 -7.77
N LYS A 93 15.62 -8.52 -7.06
CA LYS A 93 15.30 -7.23 -6.40
C LYS A 93 16.32 -6.15 -6.77
N PRO A 94 15.91 -5.08 -7.46
CA PRO A 94 16.83 -3.99 -7.84
C PRO A 94 17.37 -3.26 -6.61
N ARG A 95 18.48 -2.53 -6.80
CA ARG A 95 19.07 -1.64 -5.80
C ARG A 95 18.14 -0.45 -5.54
N ILE A 96 18.01 -0.07 -4.27
CA ILE A 96 17.34 1.16 -3.84
C ILE A 96 18.42 2.09 -3.24
N PRO A 97 18.65 3.29 -3.79
CA PRO A 97 19.57 4.26 -3.21
C PRO A 97 19.18 4.66 -1.78
N GLY A 98 20.16 5.14 -1.01
CA GLY A 98 19.90 5.77 0.29
C GLY A 98 19.06 7.05 0.12
N ASP A 99 18.17 7.29 1.08
CA ASP A 99 17.22 8.42 1.10
C ASP A 99 16.36 8.55 -0.16
N ALA A 100 16.24 7.48 -0.95
CA ALA A 100 15.44 7.48 -2.16
C ALA A 100 13.95 7.67 -1.83
N VAL A 101 13.32 8.60 -2.55
CA VAL A 101 11.87 8.77 -2.54
C VAL A 101 11.25 7.60 -3.31
N ILE A 102 10.24 6.98 -2.71
CA ILE A 102 9.54 5.82 -3.28
C ILE A 102 8.11 6.21 -3.60
N THR A 103 7.68 5.90 -4.82
CA THR A 103 6.29 6.04 -5.24
C THR A 103 5.61 4.68 -5.12
N PHE A 104 4.48 4.62 -4.41
CA PHE A 104 3.62 3.44 -4.34
C PHE A 104 2.29 3.72 -5.04
N ASP A 105 1.90 2.90 -6.01
CA ASP A 105 0.51 2.79 -6.46
C ASP A 105 -0.13 1.67 -5.65
N LEU A 106 -1.03 2.01 -4.72
CA LEU A 106 -1.55 1.11 -3.69
C LEU A 106 -3.06 1.01 -3.79
N GLU A 107 -3.58 -0.21 -3.86
CA GLU A 107 -5.01 -0.51 -3.88
C GLU A 107 -5.39 -1.47 -2.75
N MET A 108 -6.43 -1.13 -1.98
CA MET A 108 -7.03 -2.06 -1.00
C MET A 108 -8.10 -2.89 -1.70
N VAL A 109 -7.84 -4.18 -1.86
CA VAL A 109 -8.68 -5.11 -2.63
C VAL A 109 -9.47 -6.07 -1.75
N GLY A 110 -9.19 -6.13 -0.45
CA GLY A 110 -9.95 -6.97 0.47
C GLY A 110 -9.75 -6.57 1.94
N LEU A 111 -10.80 -6.81 2.72
CA LEU A 111 -10.84 -6.61 4.16
C LEU A 111 -11.56 -7.80 4.83
N PRO A 112 -10.88 -8.95 4.96
CA PRO A 112 -11.50 -10.15 5.54
C PRO A 112 -12.03 -9.92 6.96
N GLY A 113 -13.23 -10.43 7.24
CA GLY A 113 -13.91 -10.27 8.53
C GLY A 113 -14.87 -9.06 8.58
N LYS A 114 -14.96 -8.28 7.50
CA LYS A 114 -15.86 -7.12 7.36
C LYS A 114 -16.98 -7.37 6.35
N GLU A 115 -17.30 -8.64 6.10
CA GLU A 115 -18.32 -9.05 5.13
C GLU A 115 -19.71 -8.55 5.50
N GLN A 116 -20.05 -8.51 6.80
CA GLN A 116 -21.35 -8.02 7.27
C GLN A 116 -21.53 -6.52 6.97
N GLU A 117 -20.51 -5.70 7.25
CA GLU A 117 -20.54 -4.26 6.96
C GLU A 117 -20.63 -3.99 5.45
N LEU A 118 -20.00 -4.84 4.64
CA LEU A 118 -20.14 -4.78 3.18
C LEU A 118 -21.55 -5.14 2.72
N ILE A 119 -22.17 -6.17 3.31
CA ILE A 119 -23.55 -6.59 2.99
C ILE A 119 -24.54 -5.47 3.36
N GLU A 120 -24.37 -4.84 4.52
CA GLU A 120 -25.21 -3.73 4.95
C GLU A 120 -25.07 -2.53 4.00
N LEU A 121 -23.85 -2.21 3.56
CA LEU A 121 -23.61 -1.13 2.61
C LEU A 121 -24.27 -1.35 1.23
N ILE A 122 -24.33 -2.60 0.74
CA ILE A 122 -24.93 -2.93 -0.56
C ILE A 122 -26.43 -3.25 -0.48
N GLY A 123 -26.94 -3.53 0.72
CA GLY A 123 -28.32 -3.98 0.95
C GLY A 123 -29.33 -2.85 1.13
N ASP A 124 -28.87 -1.59 1.17
CA ASP A 124 -29.70 -0.38 1.32
C ASP A 124 -30.33 0.12 0.00
N ASP A 125 -30.36 -0.70 -1.06
CA ASP A 125 -31.02 -0.43 -2.36
C ASP A 125 -32.46 -0.98 -2.44
#